data_AF-A0AAX4PDL2-F1
#
_entry.id   AF-A0AAX4PDL2-F1
#
_cell.length_a   1.000
_cell.length_b   1.000
_cell.length_c   1.000
_cell.angle_alpha   90.00
_cell.angle_beta   90.00
_cell.angle_gamma   90.00
#
_symmetry.space_group_name_H-M   'P 1'
#
loop_
_entity.id
_entity.type
_entity.pdbx_description
1 polymer ?
#
loop_
_entity_poly.entity_id
_entity_poly.type
_entity_poly.pdbx_seq_one_letter_code
_entity_poly.pdbx_strand_id
1 'polypeptide(L)'
;MKKMNMASSVGRGSIPGPTSRHACHVTGGSWVRSRPVPFRNQRALARAEPSSSASKFGVVLVDHGSKKKESNDMLETFAEMYRKASGRDLVEVAHMEIAEPTIPQALERCVEYGATKVVVAPYFLSPGRHIQKDIPRIVGEAAKKFPGVDIEIADPIGLDPLVAQVIENRVRAKE
;
A
#
# COMPACT_ATOMS: atom_id res chain seq x y z
N MET A 1 0.62 -30.07 -59.01
CA MET A 1 -0.04 -29.24 -57.99
C MET A 1 0.95 -28.93 -56.87
N LYS A 2 1.48 -27.70 -56.82
CA LYS A 2 2.34 -27.21 -55.73
C LYS A 2 1.46 -26.93 -54.51
N LYS A 3 1.80 -27.46 -53.32
CA LYS A 3 1.27 -26.95 -52.05
C LYS A 3 2.41 -26.27 -51.29
N MET A 4 2.27 -24.96 -51.14
CA MET A 4 3.14 -24.07 -50.39
C MET A 4 3.07 -24.37 -48.90
N ASN A 5 4.25 -24.38 -48.28
CA ASN A 5 4.46 -24.27 -46.85
C ASN A 5 4.22 -22.80 -46.45
N MET A 6 3.34 -22.53 -45.50
CA MET A 6 3.26 -21.22 -44.84
C MET A 6 3.60 -21.39 -43.35
N ALA A 7 4.82 -21.01 -43.02
CA ALA A 7 5.20 -20.62 -41.68
C ALA A 7 4.64 -19.22 -41.43
N SER A 8 3.73 -19.08 -40.47
CA SER A 8 3.30 -17.79 -39.94
C SER A 8 4.07 -17.50 -38.65
N SER A 9 5.10 -16.66 -38.79
CA SER A 9 5.77 -15.98 -37.70
C SER A 9 4.80 -14.99 -37.04
N VAL A 10 4.27 -15.32 -35.87
CA VAL A 10 3.58 -14.35 -35.03
C VAL A 10 4.63 -13.62 -34.20
N GLY A 11 4.89 -12.38 -34.60
CA GLY A 11 5.80 -11.46 -33.91
C GLY A 11 5.33 -11.20 -32.48
N ARG A 12 6.32 -11.12 -31.57
CA ARG A 12 6.12 -10.65 -30.20
C ARG A 12 5.71 -9.17 -30.27
N GLY A 13 4.41 -8.91 -30.24
CA GLY A 13 3.89 -7.57 -30.02
C GLY A 13 4.19 -7.15 -28.58
N SER A 14 5.06 -6.17 -28.40
CA SER A 14 5.29 -5.51 -27.13
C SER A 14 3.98 -4.87 -26.65
N ILE A 15 3.43 -5.36 -25.56
CA ILE A 15 2.27 -4.74 -24.90
C ILE A 15 2.76 -3.43 -24.28
N PRO A 16 2.18 -2.27 -24.62
CA PRO A 16 2.55 -1.00 -23.99
C PRO A 16 2.16 -1.04 -22.51
N GLY A 17 3.14 -0.76 -21.64
CA GLY A 17 2.94 -0.72 -20.18
C GLY A 17 1.93 0.35 -19.77
N PRO A 18 1.20 0.15 -18.65
CA PRO A 18 0.18 1.10 -18.22
C PRO A 18 0.81 2.42 -17.76
N THR A 19 0.22 3.50 -18.27
CA THR A 19 0.50 4.89 -17.91
C THR A 19 0.24 5.15 -16.42
N SER A 20 1.25 5.71 -15.77
CA SER A 20 1.33 6.13 -14.36
C SER A 20 0.10 6.85 -13.79
N ARG A 21 -0.37 6.44 -12.60
CA ARG A 21 -1.18 7.26 -11.68
C ARG A 21 -1.01 6.78 -10.21
N HIS A 22 -1.09 7.58 -9.14
CA HIS A 22 -0.68 8.95 -8.73
C HIS A 22 -0.89 8.96 -7.20
N ALA A 23 0.16 8.93 -6.36
CA ALA A 23 0.02 9.02 -4.90
C ALA A 23 -0.11 10.49 -4.40
N CYS A 24 -0.91 10.72 -3.36
CA CYS A 24 -1.25 12.04 -2.83
C CYS A 24 -0.49 12.38 -1.53
N HIS A 25 0.10 13.58 -1.48
CA HIS A 25 0.72 14.13 -0.27
C HIS A 25 0.06 15.45 0.14
N VAL A 26 -0.11 15.71 1.44
CA VAL A 26 -0.71 16.94 1.99
C VAL A 26 0.35 17.73 2.74
N THR A 27 0.82 18.82 2.13
CA THR A 27 1.50 19.91 2.84
C THR A 27 0.99 21.24 2.30
N GLY A 28 0.33 22.04 3.14
CA GLY A 28 0.14 23.48 2.91
C GLY A 28 -0.53 23.88 1.59
N GLY A 29 -1.85 23.74 1.50
CA GLY A 29 -2.73 24.65 0.74
C GLY A 29 -2.56 24.78 -0.80
N SER A 30 -1.65 24.06 -1.45
CA SER A 30 -1.49 24.11 -2.91
C SER A 30 -1.05 22.77 -3.49
N TRP A 31 -1.75 22.36 -4.54
CA TRP A 31 -1.63 21.07 -5.21
C TRP A 31 -0.42 21.07 -6.16
N VAL A 32 0.64 20.32 -5.85
CA VAL A 32 1.79 20.14 -6.75
C VAL A 32 2.04 18.65 -7.02
N ARG A 33 2.21 18.30 -8.30
CA ARG A 33 2.38 16.92 -8.79
C ARG A 33 3.79 16.40 -8.50
N SER A 34 3.90 15.20 -7.94
CA SER A 34 5.18 14.49 -7.72
C SER A 34 5.40 13.34 -8.72
N ARG A 35 6.67 13.03 -9.04
CA ARG A 35 7.11 12.09 -10.11
C ARG A 35 6.97 10.61 -9.70
N PRO A 36 6.79 9.68 -10.66
CA PRO A 36 6.69 8.24 -10.39
C PRO A 36 7.99 7.66 -9.81
N VAL A 37 7.87 6.80 -8.79
CA VAL A 37 8.96 6.04 -8.19
C VAL A 37 9.06 4.65 -8.84
N PRO A 38 10.18 4.27 -9.46
CA PRO A 38 10.36 2.93 -9.99
C PRO A 38 10.50 1.91 -8.86
N PHE A 39 9.87 0.73 -9.04
CA PHE A 39 10.01 -0.42 -8.16
C PHE A 39 11.47 -0.90 -8.16
N ARG A 40 12.21 -0.64 -7.07
CA ARG A 40 13.62 -1.03 -6.94
C ARG A 40 13.69 -2.52 -6.55
N ASN A 41 14.26 -3.34 -7.44
CA ASN A 41 14.50 -4.77 -7.21
C ASN A 41 15.22 -5.03 -5.87
N GLN A 42 14.73 -6.03 -5.11
CA GLN A 42 15.15 -6.42 -3.75
C GLN A 42 16.57 -7.02 -3.63
N ARG A 43 17.46 -6.85 -4.59
CA ARG A 43 18.83 -7.41 -4.57
C ARG A 43 19.88 -6.32 -4.38
N ALA A 44 19.90 -5.72 -3.19
CA ALA A 44 21.08 -5.15 -2.53
C ALA A 44 20.65 -4.44 -1.24
N LEU A 45 20.69 -5.14 -0.11
CA LEU A 45 20.67 -4.51 1.21
C LEU A 45 21.85 -5.09 2.01
N ALA A 46 23.02 -4.50 1.80
CA ALA A 46 24.08 -4.59 2.78
C ALA A 46 23.61 -3.84 4.03
N ARG A 47 23.79 -4.44 5.21
CA ARG A 47 23.49 -3.87 6.52
C ARG A 47 24.06 -2.45 6.63
N ALA A 48 23.19 -1.46 6.75
CA ALA A 48 23.55 -0.14 7.22
C ALA A 48 23.27 -0.08 8.73
N GLU A 49 24.31 0.24 9.50
CA GLU A 49 24.24 0.50 10.95
C GLU A 49 23.29 1.68 11.23
N PRO A 50 22.50 1.67 12.33
CA PRO A 50 21.57 2.75 12.61
C PRO A 50 22.30 3.99 13.12
N SER A 51 22.43 4.98 12.24
CA SER A 51 22.80 6.36 12.59
C SER A 51 21.64 7.05 13.33
N SER A 52 21.92 7.67 14.47
CA SER A 52 20.98 8.19 15.47
C SER A 52 20.23 9.47 15.07
N SER A 53 19.91 9.67 13.80
CA SER A 53 19.02 10.73 13.34
C SER A 53 18.18 10.32 12.12
N ALA A 54 17.95 9.02 11.95
CA ALA A 54 17.07 8.53 10.89
C ALA A 54 15.60 8.83 11.24
N SER A 55 14.92 9.61 10.40
CA SER A 55 13.47 9.81 10.45
C SER A 55 12.76 8.47 10.54
N LYS A 56 12.06 8.20 11.66
CA LYS A 56 11.39 6.91 11.85
C LYS A 56 10.11 6.88 11.03
N PHE A 57 9.97 5.85 10.21
CA PHE A 57 8.89 5.71 9.24
C PHE A 57 7.89 4.66 9.73
N GLY A 58 6.62 5.06 9.87
CA GLY A 58 5.50 4.19 10.21
C GLY A 58 4.62 3.86 9.00
N VAL A 59 3.97 2.71 9.04
CA VAL A 59 2.91 2.32 8.10
C VAL A 59 1.64 1.99 8.87
N VAL A 60 0.50 2.52 8.46
CA VAL A 60 -0.81 2.12 9.00
C VAL A 60 -1.58 1.41 7.89
N LEU A 61 -1.81 0.11 8.04
CA LEU A 61 -2.63 -0.68 7.13
C LEU A 61 -4.11 -0.51 7.50
N VAL A 62 -4.94 -0.13 6.55
CA VAL A 62 -6.35 0.20 6.83
C VAL A 62 -7.31 -0.69 6.04
N ASP A 63 -8.26 -1.33 6.71
CA ASP A 63 -9.43 -1.95 6.07
C ASP A 63 -10.76 -1.36 6.59
N HIS A 64 -11.90 -1.93 6.20
CA HIS A 64 -13.21 -1.47 6.68
C HIS A 64 -13.46 -1.76 8.18
N GLY A 65 -12.81 -2.79 8.72
CA GLY A 65 -13.23 -3.49 9.93
C GLY A 65 -14.42 -4.42 9.67
N SER A 66 -14.62 -5.34 10.60
CA SER A 66 -15.72 -6.30 10.60
C SER A 66 -16.23 -6.53 12.01
N LYS A 67 -17.51 -6.91 12.11
CA LYS A 67 -18.09 -7.41 13.37
C LYS A 67 -17.53 -8.78 13.76
N LYS A 68 -17.00 -9.53 12.78
CA LYS A 68 -16.36 -10.82 13.00
C LYS A 68 -14.89 -10.61 13.31
N LYS A 69 -14.46 -11.05 14.48
CA LYS A 69 -13.06 -10.89 14.94
C LYS A 69 -12.08 -11.55 13.96
N GLU A 70 -12.44 -12.70 13.41
CA GLU A 70 -11.60 -13.48 12.49
C GLU A 70 -11.25 -12.70 11.22
N SER A 71 -12.17 -11.84 10.75
CA SER A 71 -11.90 -10.97 9.60
C SER A 71 -10.87 -9.90 9.94
N ASN A 72 -10.94 -9.30 11.14
CA ASN A 72 -9.99 -8.29 11.59
C ASN A 72 -8.61 -8.90 11.84
N ASP A 73 -8.57 -10.13 12.37
CA ASP A 73 -7.33 -10.90 12.60
C ASP A 73 -6.58 -11.20 11.29
N MET A 74 -7.26 -11.21 10.14
CA MET A 74 -6.59 -11.35 8.83
C MET A 74 -5.73 -10.13 8.49
N LEU A 75 -6.16 -8.91 8.86
CA LEU A 75 -5.36 -7.71 8.62
C LEU A 75 -4.10 -7.73 9.50
N GLU A 76 -4.21 -8.17 10.75
CA GLU A 76 -3.06 -8.37 11.64
C GLU A 76 -2.08 -9.41 11.10
N THR A 77 -2.61 -10.54 10.61
CA THR A 77 -1.80 -11.58 9.97
C THR A 77 -1.07 -11.02 8.74
N PHE A 78 -1.76 -10.20 7.93
CA PHE A 78 -1.14 -9.53 6.79
C PHE A 78 -0.09 -8.50 7.21
N ALA A 79 -0.32 -7.75 8.30
CA ALA A 79 0.66 -6.82 8.85
C ALA A 79 1.95 -7.55 9.24
N GLU A 80 1.86 -8.71 9.88
CA GLU A 80 3.03 -9.56 10.19
C GLU A 80 3.76 -10.03 8.94
N MET A 81 3.03 -10.46 7.90
CA MET A 81 3.64 -10.82 6.62
C MET A 81 4.36 -9.62 5.99
N TYR A 82 3.75 -8.44 6.05
CA TYR A 82 4.32 -7.20 5.51
C TYR A 82 5.55 -6.74 6.30
N ARG A 83 5.54 -6.80 7.64
CA ARG A 83 6.70 -6.51 8.49
C ARG A 83 7.90 -7.38 8.07
N LYS A 84 7.69 -8.69 7.97
CA LYS A 84 8.73 -9.65 7.55
C LYS A 84 9.24 -9.40 6.13
N ALA A 85 8.35 -9.11 5.18
CA ALA A 85 8.74 -8.92 3.78
C ALA A 85 9.42 -7.56 3.52
N SER A 86 9.02 -6.52 4.24
CA SER A 86 9.52 -5.15 4.04
C SER A 86 10.70 -4.79 4.94
N GLY A 87 10.93 -5.54 6.02
CA GLY A 87 11.91 -5.20 7.06
C GLY A 87 11.54 -3.95 7.87
N ARG A 88 10.26 -3.56 7.86
CA ARG A 88 9.75 -2.41 8.62
C ARG A 88 9.21 -2.88 9.96
N ASP A 89 9.70 -2.26 11.02
CA ASP A 89 9.30 -2.62 12.38
C ASP A 89 8.00 -1.92 12.81
N LEU A 90 7.83 -0.64 12.42
CA LEU A 90 6.67 0.15 12.79
C LEU A 90 5.56 0.04 11.74
N VAL A 91 4.77 -1.02 11.88
CA VAL A 91 3.56 -1.25 11.09
C VAL A 91 2.42 -1.38 12.08
N GLU A 92 1.36 -0.62 11.90
CA GLU A 92 0.13 -0.66 12.69
C GLU A 92 -1.04 -1.07 11.78
N VAL A 93 -2.08 -1.64 12.36
CA VAL A 93 -3.36 -1.85 11.67
C VAL A 93 -4.38 -0.82 12.16
N ALA A 94 -5.35 -0.53 11.31
CA ALA A 94 -6.53 0.24 11.67
C ALA A 94 -7.75 -0.21 10.85
N HIS A 95 -8.92 0.05 11.43
CA HIS A 95 -10.21 -0.21 10.83
C HIS A 95 -10.98 1.11 10.70
N MET A 96 -11.73 1.27 9.61
CA MET A 96 -12.42 2.53 9.32
C MET A 96 -13.61 2.81 10.25
N GLU A 97 -14.44 1.80 10.52
CA GLU A 97 -15.76 2.06 11.12
C GLU A 97 -16.21 1.01 12.15
N ILE A 98 -15.87 -0.26 11.95
CA ILE A 98 -16.58 -1.35 12.64
C ILE A 98 -15.81 -1.90 13.85
N ALA A 99 -14.48 -1.75 13.85
CA ALA A 99 -13.61 -2.36 14.84
C ALA A 99 -12.54 -1.38 15.33
N GLU A 100 -11.92 -1.72 16.45
CA GLU A 100 -10.70 -1.09 16.92
C GLU A 100 -9.50 -1.97 16.56
N PRO A 101 -8.32 -1.39 16.35
CA PRO A 101 -7.99 0.05 16.46
C PRO A 101 -8.53 0.90 15.30
N THR A 102 -8.90 2.15 15.59
CA THR A 102 -9.30 3.16 14.59
C THR A 102 -8.07 3.81 13.94
N ILE A 103 -8.26 4.47 12.78
CA ILE A 103 -7.18 5.20 12.09
C ILE A 103 -6.49 6.23 13.02
N PRO A 104 -7.20 7.08 13.78
CA PRO A 104 -6.56 8.00 14.71
C PRO A 104 -5.73 7.30 15.80
N GLN A 105 -6.23 6.19 16.37
CA GLN A 105 -5.51 5.43 17.40
C GLN A 105 -4.22 4.82 16.83
N ALA A 106 -4.26 4.26 15.62
CA ALA A 106 -3.05 3.69 14.98
C ALA A 106 -2.01 4.76 14.62
N LEU A 107 -2.46 5.94 14.17
CA LEU A 107 -1.58 7.09 13.96
C LEU A 107 -0.93 7.54 15.27
N GLU A 108 -1.71 7.67 16.35
CA GLU A 108 -1.21 8.01 17.68
C GLU A 108 -0.11 7.05 18.14
N ARG A 109 -0.35 5.73 18.04
CA ARG A 109 0.67 4.73 18.37
C ARG A 109 1.94 4.88 17.53
N CYS A 110 1.82 5.10 16.22
CA CYS A 110 2.99 5.38 15.37
C CYS A 110 3.80 6.58 15.89
N VAL A 111 3.12 7.65 16.29
CA VAL A 111 3.74 8.87 16.82
C VAL A 111 4.38 8.63 18.19
N GLU A 112 3.72 7.89 19.09
CA GLU A 112 4.26 7.50 20.39
C GLU A 112 5.55 6.67 20.25
N TYR A 113 5.62 5.81 19.22
CA TYR A 113 6.83 5.09 18.88
C TYR A 113 7.90 5.95 18.16
N GLY A 114 7.67 7.25 18.00
CA GLY A 114 8.62 8.22 17.48
C GLY A 114 8.63 8.37 15.95
N ALA A 115 7.57 7.94 15.25
CA ALA A 115 7.46 8.16 13.82
C ALA A 115 7.43 9.66 13.49
N THR A 116 8.31 10.08 12.57
CA THR A 116 8.30 11.43 12.00
C THR A 116 7.65 11.46 10.62
N LYS A 117 7.40 10.28 10.02
CA LYS A 117 6.62 10.08 8.80
C LYS A 117 5.74 8.85 8.93
N VAL A 118 4.48 8.95 8.55
CA VAL A 118 3.54 7.83 8.56
C VAL A 118 2.82 7.75 7.22
N VAL A 119 2.78 6.57 6.61
CA VAL A 119 1.98 6.31 5.41
C VAL A 119 0.78 5.45 5.79
N VAL A 120 -0.41 5.98 5.57
CA VAL A 120 -1.67 5.25 5.66
C VAL A 120 -1.88 4.51 4.34
N ALA A 121 -1.87 3.18 4.40
CA ALA A 121 -1.93 2.28 3.25
C ALA A 121 -3.28 1.53 3.23
N PRO A 122 -4.21 1.91 2.33
CA PRO A 122 -5.51 1.26 2.24
C PRO A 122 -5.42 -0.18 1.70
N TYR A 123 -5.82 -1.16 2.51
CA TYR A 123 -5.89 -2.59 2.16
C TYR A 123 -7.21 -2.92 1.46
N PHE A 124 -7.42 -2.36 0.26
CA PHE A 124 -8.63 -2.56 -0.54
C PHE A 124 -8.32 -2.91 -2.00
N LEU A 125 -8.98 -3.95 -2.53
CA LEU A 125 -8.86 -4.36 -3.93
C LEU A 125 -9.50 -3.37 -4.90
N SER A 126 -10.47 -2.57 -4.45
CA SER A 126 -11.14 -1.58 -5.29
C SER A 126 -11.43 -0.31 -4.49
N PRO A 127 -11.19 0.89 -5.06
CA PRO A 127 -11.51 2.14 -4.41
C PRO A 127 -13.02 2.40 -4.48
N GLY A 128 -13.76 1.85 -3.51
CA GLY A 128 -15.17 2.22 -3.32
C GLY A 128 -15.34 3.74 -3.15
N ARG A 129 -16.50 4.29 -3.57
CA ARG A 129 -16.77 5.74 -3.55
C ARG A 129 -16.63 6.36 -2.14
N HIS A 130 -16.91 5.57 -1.12
CA HIS A 130 -16.79 5.96 0.30
C HIS A 130 -15.32 6.04 0.73
N ILE A 131 -14.52 5.02 0.39
CA ILE A 131 -13.09 4.91 0.76
C ILE A 131 -12.29 6.13 0.28
N GLN A 132 -12.53 6.58 -0.96
CA GLN A 132 -11.82 7.73 -1.55
C GLN A 132 -12.10 9.07 -0.85
N LYS A 133 -13.18 9.17 -0.06
CA LYS A 133 -13.54 10.39 0.67
C LYS A 133 -13.30 10.26 2.17
N ASP A 134 -13.64 9.10 2.72
CA ASP A 134 -13.67 8.89 4.16
C ASP A 134 -12.26 8.74 4.74
N ILE A 135 -11.36 7.98 4.11
CA ILE A 135 -9.98 7.86 4.59
C ILE A 135 -9.27 9.22 4.58
N PRO A 136 -9.26 10.00 3.47
CA PRO A 136 -8.66 11.32 3.49
C PRO A 136 -9.25 12.26 4.54
N ARG A 137 -10.57 12.20 4.76
CA ARG A 137 -11.23 13.00 5.80
C ARG A 137 -10.76 12.61 7.21
N ILE A 138 -10.81 11.32 7.55
CA ILE A 138 -10.43 10.82 8.88
C ILE A 138 -8.95 11.09 9.15
N VAL A 139 -8.07 10.80 8.18
CA VAL A 139 -6.63 11.06 8.29
C VAL A 139 -6.36 12.55 8.44
N GLY A 140 -7.00 13.40 7.63
CA GLY A 140 -6.84 14.85 7.69
C GLY A 140 -7.31 15.46 9.01
N GLU A 141 -8.37 14.91 9.62
CA GLU A 141 -8.82 15.30 10.96
C GLU A 141 -7.82 14.85 12.05
N ALA A 142 -7.33 13.61 11.98
CA ALA A 142 -6.37 13.07 12.94
C ALA A 142 -5.01 13.78 12.87
N ALA A 143 -4.52 14.08 11.67
CA ALA A 143 -3.23 14.73 11.43
C ALA A 143 -3.10 16.10 12.11
N LYS A 144 -4.21 16.81 12.36
CA LYS A 144 -4.22 18.09 13.11
C LYS A 144 -3.63 17.96 14.52
N LYS A 145 -3.66 16.76 15.11
CA LYS A 145 -3.09 16.49 16.44
C LYS A 145 -1.57 16.33 16.40
N PHE A 146 -0.98 16.11 15.21
CA PHE A 146 0.43 15.74 15.05
C PHE A 146 1.14 16.67 14.04
N PRO A 147 1.25 17.99 14.30
CA PRO A 147 1.77 18.96 13.33
C PRO A 147 3.25 18.76 12.94
N GLY A 148 4.00 17.97 13.70
CA GLY A 148 5.41 17.65 13.42
C GLY A 148 5.63 16.35 12.65
N VAL A 149 4.57 15.67 12.21
CA VAL A 149 4.64 14.34 11.59
C VAL A 149 4.12 14.38 10.16
N ASP A 150 4.89 13.78 9.24
CA ASP A 150 4.57 13.74 7.82
C ASP A 150 3.49 12.67 7.51
N ILE A 151 2.26 13.15 7.32
CA ILE A 151 0.96 12.53 7.00
C ILE A 151 0.68 12.07 5.56
N GLU A 152 1.02 10.86 5.11
CA GLU A 152 0.72 10.41 3.72
C GLU A 152 -0.41 9.37 3.62
N ILE A 153 -1.10 9.35 2.48
CA ILE A 153 -2.05 8.28 2.11
C ILE A 153 -1.58 7.66 0.79
N ALA A 154 -1.31 6.36 0.79
CA ALA A 154 -0.97 5.61 -0.41
C ALA A 154 -2.21 5.26 -1.25
N ASP A 155 -1.97 4.91 -2.51
CA ASP A 155 -3.00 4.32 -3.35
C ASP A 155 -3.46 2.97 -2.77
N PRO A 156 -4.76 2.61 -2.89
CA PRO A 156 -5.23 1.28 -2.53
C PRO A 156 -4.62 0.23 -3.47
N ILE A 157 -4.66 -1.05 -3.06
CA ILE A 157 -4.12 -2.17 -3.85
C ILE A 157 -4.62 -2.13 -5.30
N GLY A 158 -5.94 -1.97 -5.49
CA GLY A 158 -6.51 -1.67 -6.80
C GLY A 158 -6.16 -2.68 -7.90
N LEU A 159 -6.06 -2.16 -9.13
CA LEU A 159 -5.70 -2.92 -10.31
C LEU A 159 -4.17 -2.92 -10.48
N ASP A 160 -3.52 -3.97 -10.00
CA ASP A 160 -2.08 -4.17 -10.13
C ASP A 160 -1.75 -5.54 -10.78
N PRO A 161 -0.79 -5.62 -11.71
CA PRO A 161 -0.37 -6.88 -12.31
C PRO A 161 0.04 -7.97 -11.31
N LEU A 162 0.54 -7.61 -10.12
CA LEU A 162 0.87 -8.55 -9.06
C LEU A 162 -0.38 -9.16 -8.42
N VAL A 163 -1.48 -8.42 -8.34
CA VAL A 163 -2.77 -8.94 -7.86
C VAL A 163 -3.29 -10.01 -8.82
N ALA A 164 -3.18 -9.78 -10.13
CA ALA A 164 -3.53 -10.78 -11.14
C ALA A 164 -2.67 -12.06 -10.99
N GLN A 165 -1.37 -11.93 -10.71
CA GLN A 165 -0.49 -13.08 -10.45
C GLN A 165 -0.87 -13.85 -9.19
N VAL A 166 -1.31 -13.16 -8.13
CA VAL A 166 -1.82 -13.83 -6.93
C VAL A 166 -3.04 -14.69 -7.28
N ILE A 167 -3.97 -14.20 -8.09
CA ILE A 167 -5.13 -14.98 -8.54
C ILE A 167 -4.71 -16.19 -9.37
N GLU A 168 -3.82 -16.01 -10.34
CA GLU A 168 -3.28 -17.11 -11.15
C GLU A 168 -2.68 -18.23 -10.27
N ASN A 169 -1.91 -17.86 -9.25
CA ASN A 169 -1.33 -18.84 -8.32
C ASN A 169 -2.41 -19.61 -7.54
N ARG A 170 -3.56 -18.99 -7.23
CA ARG A 170 -4.68 -19.69 -6.58
C ARG A 170 -5.42 -20.63 -7.53
N VAL A 171 -5.56 -20.24 -8.80
CA VAL A 171 -6.19 -21.07 -9.85
C VAL A 171 -5.33 -22.29 -10.15
N ARG A 172 -4.03 -22.10 -10.40
CA ARG A 172 -3.09 -23.20 -10.65
C ARG A 172 -3.03 -24.23 -9.54
N ALA A 173 -3.26 -23.82 -8.29
CA ALA A 173 -3.33 -24.76 -7.16
C ALA A 173 -4.55 -25.71 -7.21
N LYS A 174 -5.41 -25.58 -8.22
CA LYS A 174 -6.60 -26.40 -8.46
C LYS A 174 -6.56 -27.12 -9.82
N GLU A 175 -5.52 -26.90 -10.62
CA GLU A 175 -5.20 -27.66 -11.83
C GLU A 175 -4.25 -28.82 -11.50
#